data_AF-A0A259PCR3-F1
#
_entry.id   AF-A0A259PCR3-F1
#
_cell.length_a   1.000
_cell.length_b   1.000
_cell.length_c   1.000
_cell.angle_alpha   90.00
_cell.angle_beta   90.00
_cell.angle_gamma   90.00
#
_symmetry.space_group_name_H-M   'P 1'
#
loop_
_entity.id
_entity.type
_entity.pdbx_description
1 polymer ?
#
loop_
_entity_poly.entity_id
_entity_poly.type
_entity_poly.pdbx_seq_one_letter_code
_entity_poly.pdbx_strand_id
1 'polypeptide(L)'
;MGLLTGTLPDFPWDTLAPAAARAAAHPGGIVDLSVGTPVDPTPALVREALAAAADSPGYPTTHGTTELREAVSRWFVRRRHVPHLDPAAVLPTVGSKELVALLPSLLGLGPGDVVLHPAVAYPTYDVGARLAGATPEPCADPADRLAADGAGAVRLVWLNSPGNPDGSVLGVTELRAVVAAAREASGRHGKPVVIASDECYAELAWDAPWDTEGVPSLLDPRVC
;
A
#
# COMPACT_ATOMS: atom_id res chain seq x y z
N MET A 1 20.28 12.61 12.23
CA MET A 1 21.28 12.33 11.19
C MET A 1 20.56 12.53 9.86
N GLY A 2 20.81 13.64 9.16
CA GLY A 2 20.02 14.01 7.97
C GLY A 2 20.25 13.02 6.84
N LEU A 3 19.17 12.52 6.25
CA LEU A 3 19.25 11.66 5.07
C LEU A 3 19.81 12.44 3.90
N LEU A 4 20.97 12.02 3.41
CA LEU A 4 21.53 12.45 2.14
C LEU A 4 20.75 11.72 1.04
N THR A 5 20.29 12.43 0.02
CA THR A 5 19.47 11.86 -1.06
C THR A 5 20.13 10.66 -1.75
N GLY A 6 21.46 10.59 -1.77
CA GLY A 6 22.23 9.47 -2.30
C GLY A 6 22.24 8.17 -1.48
N THR A 7 21.50 8.09 -0.37
CA THR A 7 21.37 6.87 0.45
C THR A 7 20.03 6.14 0.26
N LEU A 8 19.14 6.73 -0.54
CA LEU A 8 17.87 6.13 -0.92
C LEU A 8 18.06 5.26 -2.18
N PRO A 9 17.30 4.17 -2.32
CA PRO A 9 17.33 3.38 -3.55
C PRO A 9 16.90 4.21 -4.75
N ASP A 10 17.57 4.01 -5.89
CA ASP A 10 17.09 4.50 -7.17
C ASP A 10 15.76 3.84 -7.51
N PHE A 11 14.88 4.57 -8.19
CA PHE A 11 13.66 3.96 -8.68
C PHE A 11 13.95 3.08 -9.91
N PRO A 12 13.37 1.87 -10.00
CA PRO A 12 13.69 0.92 -11.08
C PRO A 12 13.48 1.49 -12.50
N TRP A 13 12.50 2.37 -12.69
CA TRP A 13 12.24 2.98 -14.01
C TRP A 13 13.34 3.95 -14.47
N ASP A 14 14.07 4.59 -13.55
CA ASP A 14 15.18 5.46 -13.92
C ASP A 14 16.32 4.68 -14.57
N THR A 15 16.49 3.40 -14.18
CA THR A 15 17.48 2.49 -14.76
C THR A 15 17.17 2.11 -16.21
N LEU A 16 15.92 2.31 -16.66
CA LEU A 16 15.46 1.97 -18.01
C LEU A 16 15.73 3.08 -19.03
N ALA A 17 16.15 4.28 -18.61
CA ALA A 17 16.35 5.42 -19.50
C ALA A 17 17.28 5.12 -20.71
N PRO A 18 18.42 4.40 -20.58
CA PRO A 18 19.24 4.04 -21.73
C PRO A 18 18.54 3.08 -22.70
N ALA A 19 17.75 2.14 -22.18
CA ALA A 19 16.98 1.20 -23.00
C ALA A 19 15.85 1.92 -23.75
N ALA A 20 15.14 2.82 -23.08
CA ALA A 20 14.09 3.65 -23.67
C ALA A 20 14.65 4.53 -24.80
N ALA A 21 15.80 5.18 -24.59
CA ALA A 21 16.45 6.00 -25.62
C ALA A 21 16.83 5.19 -26.88
N ARG A 22 17.33 3.96 -26.69
CA ARG A 22 17.63 3.05 -27.81
C ARG A 22 16.36 2.61 -28.55
N ALA A 23 15.31 2.26 -27.83
CA ALA A 23 14.05 1.81 -28.42
C ALA A 23 13.34 2.95 -29.18
N ALA A 24 13.39 4.18 -28.66
CA ALA A 24 12.81 5.35 -29.32
C ALA A 24 13.49 5.71 -30.66
N ALA A 25 14.74 5.30 -30.88
CA ALA A 25 15.44 5.48 -32.15
C ALA A 25 14.95 4.52 -33.27
N HIS A 26 14.11 3.54 -32.95
CA HIS A 26 13.53 2.65 -33.94
C HIS A 26 12.54 3.42 -34.85
N PRO A 27 12.53 3.22 -36.19
CA PRO A 27 11.67 3.98 -37.10
C PRO A 27 10.16 3.86 -36.81
N GLY A 28 9.73 2.76 -36.20
CA GLY A 28 8.34 2.53 -35.78
C GLY A 28 7.97 3.10 -34.41
N GLY A 29 8.90 3.77 -33.72
CA GLY A 29 8.74 4.24 -32.35
C GLY A 29 8.89 3.13 -31.30
N ILE A 30 8.71 3.52 -30.04
CA ILE A 30 8.77 2.65 -28.86
C ILE A 30 7.38 2.12 -28.50
N VAL A 31 7.30 0.86 -28.07
CA VAL A 31 6.17 0.34 -27.29
C VAL A 31 6.63 0.33 -25.83
N ASP A 32 6.18 1.30 -25.05
CA ASP A 32 6.61 1.49 -23.67
C ASP A 32 5.64 0.80 -22.70
N LEU A 33 6.14 -0.26 -22.04
CA LEU A 33 5.43 -1.03 -21.01
C LEU A 33 6.15 -0.95 -19.66
N SER A 34 7.01 0.05 -19.46
CA SER A 34 7.87 0.16 -18.29
C SER A 34 7.19 0.76 -17.05
N VAL A 35 6.10 1.52 -17.25
CA VAL A 35 5.38 2.22 -16.17
C VAL A 35 3.92 1.80 -16.18
N GLY A 36 3.44 1.26 -15.07
CA GLY A 36 2.03 0.89 -14.86
C GLY A 36 1.10 2.08 -14.62
N THR A 37 1.08 3.06 -15.53
CA THR A 37 0.15 4.20 -15.47
C THR A 37 -1.07 3.91 -16.35
N PRO A 38 -2.31 4.08 -15.83
CA PRO A 38 -3.51 3.98 -16.65
C PRO A 38 -3.47 4.98 -17.81
N VAL A 39 -3.83 4.52 -19.01
CA VAL A 39 -3.86 5.35 -20.23
C VAL A 39 -5.27 5.82 -20.59
N ASP A 40 -6.29 5.19 -20.01
CA ASP A 40 -7.68 5.55 -20.25
C ASP A 40 -8.01 6.95 -19.70
N PRO A 41 -8.88 7.71 -20.37
CA PRO A 41 -9.30 9.00 -19.87
C PRO A 41 -10.05 8.83 -18.53
N THR A 42 -9.84 9.76 -17.60
CA THR A 42 -10.61 9.81 -16.36
C THR A 42 -12.11 9.85 -16.67
N PRO A 43 -12.95 9.02 -16.02
CA PRO A 43 -14.39 8.97 -16.30
C PRO A 43 -15.07 10.34 -16.21
N ALA A 44 -15.99 10.62 -17.14
CA ALA A 44 -16.67 11.92 -17.25
C ALA A 44 -17.35 12.34 -15.93
N LEU A 45 -18.04 11.40 -15.28
CA LEU A 45 -18.68 11.62 -13.97
C LEU A 45 -17.72 12.21 -12.92
N VAL A 46 -16.48 11.71 -12.84
CA VAL A 46 -15.48 12.19 -11.87
C VAL A 46 -15.02 13.60 -12.23
N ARG A 47 -14.78 13.84 -13.53
CA ARG A 47 -14.38 15.16 -14.03
C ARG A 47 -15.46 16.22 -13.80
N GLU A 48 -16.72 15.86 -14.03
CA GLU A 48 -17.88 16.73 -13.81
C GLU A 48 -18.07 17.05 -12.32
N ALA A 49 -17.96 16.04 -11.44
CA ALA A 49 -18.04 16.24 -9.99
C ALA A 49 -16.93 17.17 -9.47
N LEU A 50 -15.70 17.00 -9.95
CA LEU A 50 -14.58 17.88 -9.60
C LEU A 50 -14.84 19.32 -10.06
N ALA A 51 -15.29 19.51 -11.31
CA ALA A 51 -15.59 20.82 -11.85
C ALA A 51 -16.71 21.53 -11.08
N ALA A 52 -17.77 20.80 -10.70
CA ALA A 52 -18.87 21.32 -9.92
C ALA A 52 -18.46 21.71 -8.48
N ALA A 53 -17.45 21.04 -7.91
CA ALA A 53 -16.96 21.29 -6.56
C ALA A 53 -15.75 22.26 -6.49
N ALA A 54 -15.33 22.83 -7.63
CA ALA A 54 -14.09 23.59 -7.73
C ALA A 54 -14.12 24.92 -6.94
N ASP A 55 -15.29 25.53 -6.77
CA ASP A 55 -15.48 26.71 -5.92
C ASP A 55 -15.76 26.27 -4.47
N SER A 56 -14.70 25.97 -3.74
CA SER A 56 -14.75 25.48 -2.36
C SER A 56 -13.79 26.28 -1.46
N PRO A 57 -14.14 27.54 -1.11
CA PRO A 57 -13.28 28.36 -0.28
C PRO A 57 -13.22 27.88 1.17
N GLY A 58 -12.05 28.04 1.80
CA GLY A 58 -11.82 27.69 3.21
C GLY A 58 -10.84 26.53 3.38
N TYR A 59 -10.42 26.31 4.63
CA TYR A 59 -9.55 25.18 4.96
C TYR A 59 -10.38 23.89 5.12
N PRO A 60 -10.01 22.78 4.46
CA PRO A 60 -10.69 21.51 4.64
C PRO A 60 -10.39 20.93 6.02
N THR A 61 -11.25 20.03 6.49
CA THR A 61 -10.97 19.21 7.67
C THR A 61 -9.82 18.25 7.37
N THR A 62 -8.96 18.04 8.36
CA THR A 62 -7.82 17.11 8.22
C THR A 62 -8.25 15.66 7.98
N HIS A 63 -9.41 15.26 8.49
CA HIS A 63 -9.96 13.92 8.33
C HIS A 63 -10.95 13.78 7.17
N GLY A 64 -11.07 14.81 6.32
CA GLY A 64 -12.03 14.85 5.21
C GLY A 64 -13.49 15.00 5.66
N THR A 65 -14.40 15.09 4.69
CA THR A 65 -15.82 15.32 4.96
C THR A 65 -16.51 14.03 5.44
N THR A 66 -17.62 14.18 6.16
CA THR A 66 -18.43 13.03 6.59
C THR A 66 -18.97 12.26 5.40
N GLU A 67 -19.45 12.97 4.36
CA GLU A 67 -20.03 12.37 3.16
C GLU A 67 -19.02 11.47 2.44
N LEU A 68 -17.76 11.90 2.34
CA LEU A 68 -16.69 11.10 1.74
C LEU A 68 -16.40 9.85 2.56
N ARG A 69 -16.23 9.99 3.88
CA ARG A 69 -15.92 8.85 4.76
C ARG A 69 -17.03 7.80 4.76
N GLU A 70 -18.29 8.24 4.80
CA GLU A 70 -19.43 7.32 4.68
C GLU A 70 -19.52 6.67 3.29
N ALA A 71 -19.21 7.41 2.22
CA ALA A 71 -19.18 6.86 0.87
C ALA A 71 -18.13 5.74 0.74
N VAL A 72 -16.96 5.93 1.35
CA VAL A 72 -15.90 4.91 1.44
C VAL A 72 -16.40 3.71 2.23
N SER A 73 -16.97 3.89 3.42
CA SER A 73 -17.54 2.76 4.21
C SER A 73 -18.57 1.97 3.41
N ARG A 74 -19.52 2.66 2.74
CA ARG A 74 -20.51 1.98 1.89
C ARG A 74 -19.87 1.27 0.69
N TRP A 75 -18.80 1.82 0.12
CA TRP A 75 -18.07 1.15 -0.97
C TRP A 75 -17.37 -0.12 -0.48
N PHE A 76 -16.74 -0.08 0.69
CA PHE A 76 -16.11 -1.24 1.33
C PHE A 76 -17.12 -2.37 1.59
N VAL A 77 -18.35 -2.04 2.03
CA VAL A 77 -19.43 -3.03 2.16
C VAL A 77 -19.74 -3.71 0.83
N ARG A 78 -19.92 -2.92 -0.24
CA ARG A 78 -20.35 -3.42 -1.56
C ARG A 78 -19.26 -4.14 -2.34
N ARG A 79 -18.00 -3.73 -2.19
CA ARG A 79 -16.91 -4.13 -3.09
C ARG A 79 -15.81 -4.92 -2.41
N ARG A 80 -15.63 -4.77 -1.10
CA ARG A 80 -14.54 -5.36 -0.33
C ARG A 80 -14.99 -6.38 0.73
N HIS A 81 -16.30 -6.64 0.82
CA HIS A 81 -16.90 -7.54 1.82
C HIS A 81 -16.59 -7.13 3.28
N VAL A 82 -16.49 -5.82 3.55
CA VAL A 82 -16.24 -5.27 4.89
C VAL A 82 -17.52 -4.58 5.41
N PRO A 83 -18.42 -5.29 6.13
CA PRO A 83 -19.73 -4.77 6.51
C PRO A 83 -19.71 -3.70 7.62
N HIS A 84 -18.62 -3.61 8.38
CA HIS A 84 -18.55 -2.83 9.63
C HIS A 84 -17.42 -1.80 9.65
N LEU A 85 -17.02 -1.26 8.49
CA LEU A 85 -16.03 -0.19 8.44
C LEU A 85 -16.62 1.12 9.01
N ASP A 86 -16.24 1.46 10.24
CA ASP A 86 -16.61 2.72 10.88
C ASP A 86 -16.10 3.91 10.05
N PRO A 87 -16.96 4.84 9.60
CA PRO A 87 -16.53 6.06 8.92
C PRO A 87 -15.51 6.88 9.73
N ALA A 88 -15.47 6.79 11.05
CA ALA A 88 -14.46 7.45 11.88
C ALA A 88 -13.05 6.86 11.71
N ALA A 89 -12.94 5.62 11.22
CA ALA A 89 -11.68 4.96 10.89
C ALA A 89 -11.21 5.22 9.44
N VAL A 90 -11.92 6.05 8.68
CA VAL A 90 -11.55 6.42 7.31
C VAL A 90 -10.83 7.76 7.31
N LEU A 91 -9.62 7.78 6.75
CA LEU A 91 -8.82 8.98 6.53
C LEU A 91 -8.48 9.13 5.04
N PRO A 92 -9.06 10.09 4.32
CA PRO A 92 -8.66 10.40 2.96
C PRO A 92 -7.24 11.00 2.92
N THR A 93 -6.45 10.61 1.91
CA THR A 93 -5.07 11.11 1.71
C THR A 93 -4.91 11.67 0.30
N VAL A 94 -3.82 12.41 0.05
CA VAL A 94 -3.51 12.93 -1.29
C VAL A 94 -2.78 11.84 -2.09
N GLY A 95 -3.53 10.80 -2.42
CA GLY A 95 -3.01 9.56 -3.01
C GLY A 95 -2.35 8.64 -1.97
N SER A 96 -2.15 7.37 -2.33
CA SER A 96 -1.59 6.37 -1.41
C SER A 96 -0.10 6.57 -1.15
N LYS A 97 0.67 7.05 -2.13
CA LYS A 97 2.14 7.19 -2.01
C LYS A 97 2.55 8.09 -0.84
N GLU A 98 1.81 9.17 -0.58
CA GLU A 98 2.01 10.04 0.58
C GLU A 98 1.94 9.24 1.88
N LEU A 99 0.84 8.51 2.08
CA LEU A 99 0.63 7.70 3.28
C LEU A 99 1.67 6.59 3.39
N VAL A 100 1.96 5.88 2.30
CA VAL A 100 2.95 4.80 2.29
C VAL A 100 4.33 5.29 2.73
N ALA A 101 4.78 6.44 2.21
CA ALA A 101 6.07 7.02 2.57
C ALA A 101 6.11 7.53 4.02
N LEU A 102 5.00 8.10 4.52
CA LEU A 102 4.96 8.76 5.83
C LEU A 102 4.51 7.84 6.98
N LEU A 103 3.83 6.74 6.71
CA LEU A 103 3.24 5.88 7.73
C LEU A 103 4.25 5.43 8.80
N PRO A 104 5.50 4.99 8.46
CA PRO A 104 6.49 4.67 9.48
C PRO A 104 6.76 5.83 10.45
N SER A 105 6.90 7.06 9.94
CA SER A 105 7.12 8.25 10.78
C SER A 105 5.87 8.64 11.58
N LEU A 106 4.67 8.52 11.00
CA LEU A 106 3.41 8.79 11.68
C LEU A 106 3.13 7.81 12.82
N LEU A 107 3.61 6.57 12.69
CA LEU A 107 3.60 5.55 13.75
C LEU A 107 4.74 5.73 14.77
N GLY A 108 5.63 6.71 14.57
CA GLY A 108 6.73 7.01 15.49
C GLY A 108 7.89 6.01 15.45
N LEU A 109 8.05 5.25 14.35
CA LEU A 109 9.18 4.34 14.19
C LEU A 109 10.50 5.11 14.09
N GLY A 110 11.58 4.47 14.52
CA GLY A 110 12.91 5.03 14.45
C GLY A 110 14.04 4.01 14.56
N PRO A 111 15.24 4.44 14.98
CA PRO A 111 16.39 3.55 15.12
C PRO A 111 16.09 2.32 15.99
N GLY A 112 16.34 1.14 15.43
CA GLY A 112 16.10 -0.15 16.10
C GLY A 112 14.72 -0.77 15.86
N ASP A 113 13.81 -0.06 15.20
CA ASP A 113 12.58 -0.64 14.68
C ASP A 113 12.78 -1.18 13.25
N VAL A 114 12.04 -2.25 12.93
CA VAL A 114 12.08 -2.93 11.63
C VAL A 114 10.73 -2.79 10.93
N VAL A 115 10.80 -2.48 9.62
CA VAL A 115 9.65 -2.46 8.71
C VAL A 115 9.80 -3.62 7.72
N LEU A 116 8.90 -4.61 7.81
CA LEU A 116 8.82 -5.67 6.82
C LEU A 116 8.07 -5.17 5.58
N HIS A 117 8.52 -5.55 4.40
CA HIS A 117 7.81 -5.32 3.13
C HIS A 117 8.07 -6.49 2.17
N PRO A 118 7.27 -6.66 1.09
CA PRO A 118 7.48 -7.76 0.16
C PRO A 118 8.89 -7.71 -0.46
N ALA A 119 9.48 -8.89 -0.73
CA ALA A 119 10.86 -8.99 -1.20
C ALA A 119 11.09 -8.36 -2.59
N VAL A 120 10.09 -8.47 -3.47
CA VAL A 120 10.01 -7.77 -4.76
C VAL A 120 8.81 -6.85 -4.67
N ALA A 121 9.04 -5.54 -4.58
CA ALA A 121 7.98 -4.62 -4.18
C ALA A 121 8.15 -3.22 -4.76
N TYR A 122 7.07 -2.46 -4.61
CA TYR A 122 7.07 -1.02 -4.71
C TYR A 122 8.17 -0.38 -3.80
N PRO A 123 9.10 0.41 -4.37
CA PRO A 123 10.26 0.92 -3.61
C PRO A 123 9.91 1.81 -2.42
N THR A 124 8.73 2.44 -2.42
CA THR A 124 8.36 3.43 -1.41
C THR A 124 8.24 2.83 0.00
N TYR A 125 7.99 1.52 0.14
CA TYR A 125 7.99 0.88 1.46
C TYR A 125 9.37 0.96 2.13
N ASP A 126 10.43 0.62 1.39
CA ASP A 126 11.81 0.73 1.84
C ASP A 126 12.16 2.20 2.14
N VAL A 127 11.86 3.10 1.18
CA VAL A 127 12.13 4.54 1.33
C VAL A 127 11.47 5.10 2.57
N GLY A 128 10.19 4.79 2.82
CA GLY A 128 9.46 5.26 4.01
C GLY A 128 10.09 4.79 5.31
N ALA A 129 10.56 3.53 5.37
CA ALA A 129 11.26 3.01 6.54
C ALA A 129 12.57 3.77 6.80
N ARG A 130 13.38 4.00 5.76
CA ARG A 130 14.63 4.77 5.86
C ARG A 130 14.38 6.22 6.25
N LEU A 131 13.34 6.85 5.71
CA LEU A 131 12.93 8.22 6.06
C LEU A 131 12.59 8.35 7.55
N ALA A 132 11.97 7.33 8.14
CA ALA A 132 11.73 7.27 9.58
C ALA A 132 12.98 6.92 10.41
N GLY A 133 14.08 6.49 9.79
CA GLY A 133 15.27 5.98 10.49
C GLY A 133 15.13 4.54 10.99
N ALA A 134 14.10 3.83 10.55
CA ALA A 134 13.90 2.41 10.78
C ALA A 134 14.68 1.56 9.76
N THR A 135 14.80 0.27 10.03
CA THR A 135 15.44 -0.69 9.12
C THR A 135 14.39 -1.33 8.20
N PRO A 136 14.42 -1.10 6.88
CA PRO A 136 13.62 -1.89 5.95
C PRO A 136 14.18 -3.31 5.86
N GLU A 137 13.29 -4.30 5.89
CA GLU A 137 13.64 -5.71 5.75
C GLU A 137 12.72 -6.36 4.70
N PRO A 138 13.23 -6.65 3.48
CA PRO A 138 12.49 -7.40 2.48
C PRO A 138 12.18 -8.81 3.00
N CYS A 139 10.92 -9.21 2.96
CA CYS A 139 10.42 -10.42 3.60
C CYS A 139 9.43 -11.14 2.68
N ALA A 140 9.65 -12.43 2.44
CA ALA A 140 8.74 -13.27 1.65
C ALA A 140 7.60 -13.83 2.51
N ASP A 141 7.88 -14.23 3.75
CA ASP A 141 6.89 -14.74 4.69
C ASP A 141 6.93 -13.95 6.01
N PRO A 142 6.06 -12.92 6.14
CA PRO A 142 5.98 -12.14 7.36
C PRO A 142 5.50 -12.94 8.58
N ALA A 143 4.67 -13.97 8.40
CA ALA A 143 4.16 -14.76 9.52
C ALA A 143 5.30 -15.56 10.18
N ASP A 144 6.12 -16.23 9.38
CA ASP A 144 7.32 -16.93 9.84
C ASP A 144 8.32 -15.96 10.47
N ARG A 145 8.53 -14.80 9.84
CA ARG A 145 9.46 -13.78 10.36
C ARG A 145 9.04 -13.21 11.70
N LEU A 146 7.73 -13.07 11.94
CA LEU A 146 7.15 -12.62 13.21
C LEU A 146 7.19 -13.71 14.29
N ALA A 147 7.19 -14.99 13.90
CA ALA A 147 7.32 -16.10 14.82
C ALA A 147 8.76 -16.31 15.30
N ALA A 148 9.75 -15.96 14.47
CA ALA A 148 11.17 -16.16 14.73
C ALA A 148 11.74 -15.33 15.92
N ASP A 149 12.88 -15.78 16.45
CA ASP A 149 13.64 -15.04 17.43
C ASP A 149 14.08 -13.67 16.87
N GLY A 150 14.05 -12.63 17.71
CA GLY A 150 14.37 -11.26 17.28
C GLY A 150 13.25 -10.52 16.54
N ALA A 151 12.04 -11.09 16.43
CA ALA A 151 10.84 -10.38 15.96
C ALA A 151 10.46 -9.16 16.82
N GLY A 152 11.02 -9.04 18.02
CA GLY A 152 10.78 -7.92 18.93
C GLY A 152 11.17 -6.54 18.39
N ALA A 153 11.92 -6.45 17.29
CA ALA A 153 12.21 -5.18 16.59
C ALA A 153 11.15 -4.79 15.56
N VAL A 154 10.34 -5.73 15.06
CA VAL A 154 9.34 -5.46 14.00
C VAL A 154 8.21 -4.59 14.53
N ARG A 155 7.85 -3.54 13.79
CA ARG A 155 6.74 -2.62 14.16
C ARG A 155 5.72 -2.41 13.05
N LEU A 156 6.13 -2.58 11.81
CA LEU A 156 5.25 -2.41 10.65
C LEU A 156 5.51 -3.53 9.66
N VAL A 157 4.43 -4.10 9.12
CA VAL A 157 4.45 -5.07 8.04
C VAL A 157 3.60 -4.52 6.90
N TRP A 158 4.25 -4.23 5.78
CA TRP A 158 3.57 -3.95 4.52
C TRP A 158 3.19 -5.25 3.83
N LEU A 159 1.91 -5.37 3.48
CA LEU A 159 1.41 -6.33 2.51
C LEU A 159 0.99 -5.56 1.26
N ASN A 160 1.09 -6.19 0.09
CA ASN A 160 0.57 -5.61 -1.14
C ASN A 160 -0.14 -6.72 -1.93
N SER A 161 -1.47 -6.61 -2.03
CA SER A 161 -2.32 -7.63 -2.62
C SER A 161 -3.52 -6.96 -3.31
N PRO A 162 -3.68 -7.08 -4.64
CA PRO A 162 -2.75 -7.72 -5.57
C PRO A 162 -1.36 -7.06 -5.60
N GLY A 163 -0.32 -7.87 -5.77
CA GLY A 163 1.08 -7.46 -5.71
C GLY A 163 1.55 -6.67 -6.93
N ASN A 164 2.37 -5.64 -6.69
CA ASN A 164 3.20 -4.99 -7.69
C ASN A 164 4.67 -5.34 -7.39
N PRO A 165 5.35 -6.09 -8.27
CA PRO A 165 5.04 -6.26 -9.70
C PRO A 165 4.39 -7.59 -10.13
N ASP A 166 4.23 -8.57 -9.24
CA ASP A 166 3.94 -9.95 -9.62
C ASP A 166 2.45 -10.29 -9.85
N GLY A 167 1.53 -9.41 -9.46
CA GLY A 167 0.08 -9.61 -9.56
C GLY A 167 -0.48 -10.63 -8.57
N SER A 168 0.34 -11.17 -7.66
CA SER A 168 -0.09 -12.21 -6.71
C SER A 168 -1.13 -11.69 -5.74
N VAL A 169 -2.10 -12.54 -5.38
CA VAL A 169 -3.15 -12.20 -4.42
C VAL A 169 -3.01 -13.07 -3.18
N LEU A 170 -2.90 -12.42 -2.03
CA LEU A 170 -2.95 -13.07 -0.73
C LEU A 170 -4.39 -13.48 -0.41
N GLY A 171 -4.62 -14.77 -0.25
CA GLY A 171 -5.90 -15.33 0.15
C GLY A 171 -6.22 -15.09 1.63
N VAL A 172 -7.46 -15.37 2.01
CA VAL A 172 -7.94 -15.22 3.40
C VAL A 172 -7.05 -15.97 4.40
N THR A 173 -6.61 -17.18 4.06
CA THR A 173 -5.77 -18.01 4.95
C THR A 173 -4.41 -17.37 5.21
N GLU A 174 -3.78 -16.83 4.16
CA GLU A 174 -2.46 -16.18 4.26
C GLU A 174 -2.57 -14.87 5.05
N LEU A 175 -3.56 -14.03 4.73
CA LEU A 175 -3.83 -12.80 5.48
C LEU A 175 -4.07 -13.10 6.96
N ARG A 176 -4.88 -14.12 7.27
CA ARG A 176 -5.16 -14.53 8.66
C ARG A 176 -3.91 -15.00 9.38
N ALA A 177 -3.02 -15.73 8.71
CA ALA A 177 -1.76 -16.20 9.29
C ALA A 177 -0.88 -15.00 9.71
N VAL A 178 -0.74 -13.99 8.84
CA VAL A 178 0.02 -12.77 9.16
C VAL A 178 -0.62 -11.99 10.31
N VAL A 179 -1.95 -11.83 10.32
CA VAL A 179 -2.68 -11.16 11.41
C VAL A 179 -2.48 -11.89 12.74
N ALA A 180 -2.58 -13.22 12.75
CA ALA A 180 -2.37 -14.02 13.95
C ALA A 180 -0.93 -13.88 14.47
N ALA A 181 0.07 -13.97 13.58
CA ALA A 181 1.47 -13.82 13.93
C ALA A 181 1.78 -12.42 14.48
N ALA A 182 1.21 -11.35 13.90
CA ALA A 182 1.40 -9.99 14.38
C ALA A 182 0.79 -9.78 15.78
N ARG A 183 -0.41 -10.34 16.03
CA ARG A 183 -1.04 -10.31 17.35
C ARG A 183 -0.22 -11.07 18.39
N GLU A 184 0.29 -12.26 18.03
CA GLU A 184 1.15 -13.06 18.91
C GLU A 184 2.46 -12.35 19.23
N ALA A 185 3.17 -11.85 18.21
CA ALA A 185 4.40 -11.08 18.38
C ALA A 185 4.16 -9.83 19.25
N SER A 186 3.03 -9.15 19.06
CA SER A 186 2.65 -8.00 19.88
C SER A 186 2.51 -8.37 21.36
N GLY A 187 1.84 -9.49 21.65
CA GLY A 187 1.68 -10.00 23.01
C GLY A 187 2.99 -10.47 23.63
N ARG A 188 3.81 -11.20 22.85
CA ARG A 188 5.11 -11.74 23.27
C ARG A 188 6.11 -10.64 23.65
N HIS A 189 6.10 -9.52 22.94
CA HIS A 189 7.08 -8.45 23.09
C HIS A 189 6.54 -7.20 23.79
N GLY A 190 5.24 -7.16 24.10
CA GLY A 190 4.60 -6.02 24.77
C GLY A 190 4.60 -4.72 23.95
N LYS A 191 4.75 -4.82 22.62
CA LYS A 191 4.80 -3.69 21.68
C LYS A 191 3.96 -4.00 20.46
N PRO A 192 3.11 -3.09 19.97
CA PRO A 192 2.25 -3.37 18.82
C PRO A 192 3.06 -3.57 17.54
N VAL A 193 2.62 -4.53 16.73
CA VAL A 193 3.01 -4.71 15.33
C VAL A 193 1.82 -4.30 14.46
N VAL A 194 1.99 -3.28 13.64
CA VAL A 194 0.98 -2.80 12.70
C VAL A 194 1.11 -3.57 11.38
N ILE A 195 -0.01 -4.02 10.82
CA ILE A 195 -0.08 -4.50 9.44
C ILE A 195 -0.73 -3.41 8.60
N ALA A 196 -0.07 -3.00 7.52
CA ALA A 196 -0.60 -2.11 6.52
C ALA A 196 -0.75 -2.87 5.19
N SER A 197 -1.98 -3.00 4.70
CA SER A 197 -2.27 -3.66 3.42
C SER A 197 -2.48 -2.62 2.33
N ASP A 198 -1.55 -2.57 1.38
CA ASP A 198 -1.69 -1.77 0.16
C ASP A 198 -2.54 -2.54 -0.86
N GLU A 199 -3.81 -2.15 -0.93
CA GLU A 199 -4.83 -2.77 -1.79
C GLU A 199 -5.14 -1.90 -3.02
N CYS A 200 -4.18 -1.11 -3.54
CA CYS A 200 -4.44 -0.21 -4.68
C CYS A 200 -4.90 -0.91 -5.97
N TYR A 201 -4.57 -2.20 -6.14
CA TYR A 201 -5.00 -3.04 -7.26
C TYR A 201 -6.23 -3.93 -6.91
N ALA A 202 -6.89 -3.69 -5.78
CA ALA A 202 -8.05 -4.42 -5.25
C ALA A 202 -9.14 -4.83 -6.26
N GLU A 203 -9.38 -3.96 -7.23
CA GLU A 203 -10.44 -4.07 -8.24
C GLU A 203 -9.94 -4.58 -9.59
N LEU A 204 -8.66 -4.95 -9.64
CA LEU A 204 -7.91 -5.30 -10.83
C LEU A 204 -7.43 -6.76 -10.71
N ALA A 205 -8.39 -7.66 -10.48
CA ALA A 205 -8.18 -9.10 -10.44
C ALA A 205 -8.80 -9.75 -11.67
N TRP A 206 -7.98 -10.48 -12.43
CA TRP A 206 -8.38 -11.10 -13.70
C TRP A 206 -8.25 -12.63 -13.70
N ASP A 207 -7.56 -13.19 -12.71
CA ASP A 207 -7.37 -14.62 -12.57
C ASP A 207 -8.34 -15.23 -11.56
N ALA A 208 -8.79 -16.45 -11.83
CA ALA A 208 -9.59 -17.22 -10.89
C ALA A 208 -8.78 -17.58 -9.62
N PRO A 209 -9.40 -17.60 -8.43
CA PRO A 209 -10.83 -17.35 -8.18
C PRO A 209 -11.17 -15.86 -8.00
N TRP A 210 -10.19 -14.95 -8.09
CA TRP A 210 -10.34 -13.55 -7.68
C TRP A 210 -11.19 -12.72 -8.64
N ASP A 211 -11.24 -13.12 -9.91
CA ASP A 211 -12.12 -12.55 -10.94
C ASP A 211 -13.62 -12.64 -10.59
N THR A 212 -13.99 -13.63 -9.78
CA THR A 212 -15.38 -13.96 -9.43
C THR A 212 -15.67 -13.76 -7.94
N GLU A 213 -14.75 -14.19 -7.06
CA GLU A 213 -14.89 -14.08 -5.60
C GLU A 213 -14.44 -12.71 -5.07
N GLY A 214 -13.68 -11.95 -5.86
CA GLY A 214 -13.05 -10.70 -5.47
C GLY A 214 -11.76 -10.90 -4.65
N VAL A 215 -10.90 -9.88 -4.66
CA VAL A 215 -9.67 -9.86 -3.85
C VAL A 215 -10.04 -9.68 -2.37
N PRO A 216 -9.60 -10.57 -1.45
CA PRO A 216 -9.80 -10.40 -0.02
C PRO A 216 -9.16 -9.10 0.49
N SER A 217 -9.88 -8.38 1.36
CA SER A 217 -9.30 -7.27 2.12
C SER A 217 -8.72 -7.77 3.43
N LEU A 218 -7.68 -7.10 3.94
CA LEU A 218 -7.18 -7.34 5.31
C LEU A 218 -8.29 -7.15 6.36
N LEU A 219 -9.26 -6.28 6.08
CA LEU A 219 -10.39 -5.96 6.96
C LEU A 219 -11.61 -6.87 6.75
N ASP A 220 -11.52 -7.88 5.87
CA ASP A 220 -12.58 -8.87 5.69
C ASP A 220 -12.81 -9.64 7.01
N PRO A 221 -14.06 -9.84 7.47
CA PRO A 221 -14.36 -10.59 8.69
C PRO A 221 -13.83 -12.03 8.69
N ARG A 222 -13.55 -12.61 7.52
CA ARG A 222 -12.92 -13.93 7.41
C ARG A 222 -11.42 -13.87 7.77
N VAL A 223 -10.78 -12.72 7.68
CA VAL A 223 -9.36 -12.50 8.03
C VAL A 223 -9.21 -12.15 9.51
N CYS A 224 -10.04 -11.24 10.02
CA CYS A 224 -9.90 -10.62 11.35
C CYS A 224 -10.32 -11.49 12.54
#